data_AF-A0A7C4K5M3-F1
#
_entry.id   AF-A0A7C4K5M3-F1
#
_cell.length_a   1.000
_cell.length_b   1.000
_cell.length_c   1.000
_cell.angle_alpha   90.00
_cell.angle_beta   90.00
_cell.angle_gamma   90.00
#
_symmetry.space_group_name_H-M   'P 1'
#
loop_
_entity.id
_entity.type
_entity.pdbx_description
1 polymer ?
#
loop_
_entity_poly.entity_id
_entity_poly.type
_entity_poly.pdbx_seq_one_letter_code
_entity_poly.pdbx_strand_id
1 'polypeptide(L)'
;MMHKGHPEIRYLLTGVGIGLLITLLAAPVLLLLLNPMPVPLQPAPSAPVAASNDRTPTPVLAGGLPLELTAPARVRNEPPPSFPAPAQDVVATWVAEGRLDFRGPLDEERQILLYQASLHYIAPTPAESRRVGERINGSGYGSPDLICGPLALAILQDIGLVTYELIPHDFWLLNPFDATGTELLRRAFPPAFFEQVIIPTRIDQVNWQETPLLPGDFVYLRAGVGGNFDHMLTVNRVDSGGSAYAVTNYGTPNGFVIDEVLLYDPFDPGQGMFYVWTERPNALLGSTGFDGLLLWRAKERR
;
A
#
# COMPACT_ATOMS: atom_id res chain seq x y z
N MET A 1 -69.73 21.84 39.37
CA MET A 1 -68.72 22.62 38.62
C MET A 1 -68.17 21.72 37.51
N MET A 2 -68.62 21.94 36.27
CA MET A 2 -68.26 21.13 35.11
C MET A 2 -66.92 21.60 34.52
N HIS A 3 -66.02 20.65 34.30
CA HIS A 3 -64.69 20.86 33.73
C HIS A 3 -64.81 20.95 32.20
N LYS A 4 -64.48 22.11 31.60
CA LYS A 4 -64.43 22.30 30.15
C LYS A 4 -63.15 21.67 29.61
N GLY A 5 -63.27 20.70 28.71
CA GLY A 5 -62.15 20.09 27.99
C GLY A 5 -61.55 21.03 26.94
N HIS A 6 -60.22 21.04 26.85
CA HIS A 6 -59.44 21.84 25.90
C HIS A 6 -59.42 21.19 24.49
N PRO A 7 -59.84 21.89 23.43
CA PRO A 7 -59.93 21.35 22.06
C PRO A 7 -58.60 21.32 21.27
N GLU A 8 -57.49 21.75 21.85
CA GLU A 8 -56.21 22.01 21.15
C GLU A 8 -55.43 20.75 20.73
N ILE A 9 -55.72 19.56 21.28
CA ILE A 9 -54.92 18.34 21.04
C ILE A 9 -55.28 17.64 19.70
N ARG A 10 -56.42 17.99 19.09
CA ARG A 10 -56.91 17.29 17.89
C ARG A 10 -56.21 17.67 16.58
N TYR A 11 -55.51 18.81 16.54
CA TYR A 11 -54.84 19.28 15.31
C TYR A 11 -53.38 18.80 15.18
N LEU A 12 -52.75 18.38 16.28
CA LEU A 12 -51.36 17.90 16.24
C LEU A 12 -51.24 16.47 15.69
N LEU A 13 -52.24 15.61 15.91
CA LEU A 13 -52.23 14.22 15.45
C LEU A 13 -52.52 14.07 13.94
N THR A 14 -53.28 14.99 13.34
CA THR A 14 -53.58 14.97 11.90
C THR A 14 -52.43 15.51 11.05
N GLY A 15 -51.63 16.46 11.55
CA GLY A 15 -50.47 17.01 10.83
C GLY A 15 -49.32 16.01 10.70
N VAL A 16 -49.04 15.22 11.74
CA VAL A 16 -47.94 14.23 11.73
C VAL A 16 -48.26 13.03 10.82
N GLY A 17 -49.53 12.61 10.75
CA GLY A 17 -49.94 11.49 9.90
C GLY A 17 -49.81 11.77 8.39
N ILE A 18 -50.08 13.01 7.96
CA ILE A 18 -49.98 13.40 6.54
C ILE A 18 -48.51 13.58 6.11
N GLY A 19 -47.66 14.14 6.99
CA GLY A 19 -46.24 14.31 6.72
C GLY A 19 -45.47 12.99 6.52
N LEU A 20 -45.82 11.96 7.31
CA LEU A 20 -45.21 10.62 7.22
C LEU A 20 -45.65 9.85 5.96
N LEU A 21 -46.88 10.07 5.48
CA LEU A 21 -47.37 9.40 4.27
C LEU A 21 -46.74 9.97 2.99
N ILE A 22 -46.45 11.28 2.96
CA ILE A 22 -45.81 11.94 1.81
C ILE A 22 -44.32 11.54 1.72
N THR A 23 -43.63 11.39 2.85
CA THR A 23 -42.21 10.95 2.86
C THR A 23 -42.05 9.48 2.45
N LEU A 24 -42.98 8.60 2.81
CA LEU A 24 -42.97 7.18 2.41
C LEU A 24 -43.26 6.95 0.92
N LEU A 25 -44.00 7.85 0.27
CA LEU A 25 -44.32 7.74 -1.17
C LEU A 25 -43.30 8.44 -2.09
N ALA A 26 -42.61 9.47 -1.61
CA ALA A 26 -41.61 10.20 -2.41
C ALA A 26 -40.22 9.54 -2.42
N ALA A 27 -39.85 8.83 -1.34
CA ALA A 27 -38.54 8.18 -1.22
C ALA A 27 -38.23 7.13 -2.33
N PRO A 28 -39.16 6.22 -2.74
CA PRO A 28 -38.84 5.24 -3.77
C PRO A 28 -38.73 5.84 -5.18
N VAL A 29 -39.42 6.95 -5.47
CA VAL A 29 -39.34 7.62 -6.79
C VAL A 29 -38.03 8.38 -6.95
N LEU A 30 -37.52 8.99 -5.88
CA LEU A 30 -36.22 9.69 -5.91
C LEU A 30 -35.04 8.70 -6.01
N LEU A 31 -35.16 7.52 -5.40
CA LEU A 31 -34.17 6.42 -5.53
C LEU A 31 -34.12 5.82 -6.94
N LEU A 32 -35.23 5.84 -7.69
CA LEU A 32 -35.28 5.43 -9.10
C LEU A 32 -34.68 6.46 -10.06
N LEU A 33 -34.62 7.74 -9.68
CA LEU A 33 -34.03 8.80 -10.50
C LEU A 33 -32.51 8.97 -10.30
N LEU A 34 -31.97 8.47 -9.17
CA LEU A 34 -30.54 8.59 -8.84
C LEU A 34 -29.70 7.35 -9.19
N ASN A 35 -30.33 6.26 -9.64
CA ASN A 35 -29.64 5.06 -10.11
C ASN A 35 -29.74 4.99 -11.64
N PRO A 36 -28.73 5.45 -12.41
CA PRO A 36 -28.70 5.16 -13.84
C PRO A 36 -28.63 3.63 -13.99
N MET A 37 -29.62 3.07 -14.67
CA MET A 37 -29.65 1.66 -15.04
C MET A 37 -28.29 1.26 -15.65
N PRO A 38 -27.71 0.11 -15.29
CA PRO A 38 -26.50 -0.37 -15.94
C PRO A 38 -26.80 -0.52 -17.43
N VAL A 39 -26.13 0.29 -18.25
CA VAL A 39 -26.15 0.12 -19.70
C VAL A 39 -25.63 -1.30 -19.95
N PRO A 40 -26.41 -2.18 -20.60
CA PRO A 40 -25.91 -3.49 -20.96
C PRO A 40 -24.69 -3.29 -21.86
N LEU A 41 -23.52 -3.72 -21.39
CA LEU A 41 -22.30 -3.71 -22.18
C LEU A 41 -22.58 -4.54 -23.44
N GLN A 42 -22.70 -3.85 -24.56
CA GLN A 42 -22.79 -4.45 -25.87
C GLN A 42 -21.49 -5.24 -26.07
N PRO A 43 -21.54 -6.56 -26.33
CA PRO A 43 -20.33 -7.33 -26.55
C PRO A 43 -19.55 -6.72 -27.72
N ALA A 44 -18.25 -6.55 -27.51
CA ALA A 44 -17.35 -6.03 -28.53
C ALA A 44 -17.50 -6.86 -29.82
N PRO A 45 -17.53 -6.21 -31.00
CA PRO A 45 -17.59 -6.93 -32.26
C PRO A 45 -16.39 -7.85 -32.37
N SER A 46 -16.65 -9.15 -32.50
CA SER A 46 -15.64 -10.16 -32.79
C SER A 46 -14.93 -9.80 -34.09
N ALA A 47 -13.64 -9.48 -34.01
CA ALA A 47 -12.80 -9.34 -35.18
C ALA A 47 -12.77 -10.70 -35.93
N PRO A 48 -12.96 -10.73 -37.26
CA PRO A 48 -12.84 -11.96 -38.02
C PRO A 48 -11.38 -12.43 -38.00
N VAL A 49 -11.15 -13.62 -37.45
CA VAL A 49 -9.88 -14.35 -37.58
C VAL A 49 -9.78 -14.81 -39.03
N ALA A 50 -8.98 -14.10 -39.83
CA ALA A 50 -8.56 -14.58 -41.14
C ALA A 50 -7.60 -15.75 -40.95
N ALA A 51 -8.09 -16.97 -41.17
CA ALA A 51 -7.25 -18.15 -41.28
C ALA A 51 -6.49 -18.09 -42.61
N SER A 52 -5.22 -17.69 -42.57
CA SER A 52 -4.27 -17.91 -43.66
C SER A 52 -3.56 -19.24 -43.42
N ASN A 53 -3.99 -20.28 -44.12
CA ASN A 53 -3.24 -21.51 -44.27
C ASN A 53 -2.23 -21.31 -45.40
N ASP A 54 -1.03 -20.83 -45.07
CA ASP A 54 0.11 -20.94 -45.98
C ASP A 54 1.24 -21.70 -45.29
N ARG A 55 1.33 -23.00 -45.60
CA ARG A 55 2.40 -23.88 -45.14
C ARG A 55 3.57 -23.74 -46.12
N THR A 56 4.53 -22.89 -45.77
CA THR A 56 5.86 -22.94 -46.38
C THR A 56 6.72 -23.98 -45.65
N PRO A 57 7.43 -24.90 -46.35
CA PRO A 57 8.25 -25.90 -45.69
C PRO A 57 9.48 -25.27 -45.03
N THR A 58 9.69 -25.60 -43.75
CA THR A 58 10.87 -25.24 -42.98
C THR A 58 12.11 -25.96 -43.52
N PRO A 59 13.25 -25.27 -43.75
CA PRO A 59 14.50 -25.92 -44.10
C PRO A 59 15.05 -26.69 -42.90
N VAL A 60 15.37 -27.97 -43.12
CA VAL A 60 16.06 -28.83 -42.16
C VAL A 60 17.52 -28.37 -42.08
N LEU A 61 17.90 -27.75 -40.97
CA LEU A 61 19.29 -27.44 -40.64
C LEU A 61 19.83 -28.59 -39.77
N ALA A 62 20.57 -29.50 -40.42
CA ALA A 62 21.36 -30.51 -39.76
C ALA A 62 22.64 -29.86 -39.21
N GLY A 63 22.78 -29.84 -37.90
CA GLY A 63 23.97 -29.33 -37.22
C GLY A 63 23.82 -29.44 -35.71
N GLY A 64 24.19 -30.60 -35.16
CA GLY A 64 24.21 -30.80 -33.71
C GLY A 64 25.29 -29.92 -33.06
N LEU A 65 24.86 -29.03 -32.19
CA LEU A 65 25.72 -28.43 -31.18
C LEU A 65 25.43 -29.10 -29.83
N PRO A 66 26.46 -29.43 -29.03
CA PRO A 66 26.26 -30.00 -27.71
C PRO A 66 25.61 -28.96 -26.79
N LEU A 67 24.42 -29.27 -26.29
CA LEU A 67 23.80 -28.53 -25.18
C LEU A 67 24.56 -28.89 -23.91
N GLU A 68 25.61 -28.14 -23.63
CA GLU A 68 26.19 -28.07 -22.29
C GLU A 68 25.23 -27.25 -21.43
N LEU A 69 24.55 -27.91 -20.50
CA LEU A 69 23.58 -27.30 -19.60
C LEU A 69 24.33 -26.49 -18.54
N THR A 70 24.72 -25.26 -18.88
CA THR A 70 25.31 -24.34 -17.91
C THR A 70 24.24 -23.95 -16.90
N ALA A 71 24.47 -24.30 -15.62
CA ALA A 71 23.61 -23.85 -14.52
C ALA A 71 23.40 -22.32 -14.59
N PRO A 72 22.20 -21.81 -14.30
CA PRO A 72 21.95 -20.37 -14.34
C PRO A 72 22.95 -19.65 -13.43
N ALA A 73 23.57 -18.60 -13.95
CA ALA A 73 24.50 -17.77 -13.21
C ALA A 73 23.83 -17.32 -11.91
N ARG A 74 24.42 -17.72 -10.78
CA ARG A 74 24.05 -17.24 -9.46
C ARG A 74 24.28 -15.72 -9.47
N VAL A 75 23.23 -14.93 -9.70
CA VAL A 75 23.29 -13.48 -9.52
C VAL A 75 23.76 -13.29 -8.09
N ARG A 76 25.00 -12.83 -7.92
CA ARG A 76 25.45 -12.38 -6.60
C ARG A 76 24.60 -11.16 -6.30
N ASN A 77 23.91 -11.18 -5.16
CA ASN A 77 23.32 -9.99 -4.56
C ASN A 77 24.49 -9.07 -4.18
N GLU A 78 25.06 -8.38 -5.16
CA GLU A 78 25.95 -7.25 -4.93
C GLU A 78 25.06 -6.14 -4.36
N PRO A 79 25.46 -5.46 -3.27
CA PRO A 79 24.69 -4.37 -2.73
C PRO A 79 24.41 -3.35 -3.85
N PRO A 80 23.17 -2.85 -3.98
CA PRO A 80 22.79 -1.99 -5.08
C PRO A 80 23.74 -0.78 -5.15
N PRO A 81 24.07 -0.28 -6.36
CA PRO A 81 24.93 0.89 -6.50
C PRO A 81 24.36 2.06 -5.71
N SER A 82 25.21 2.68 -4.88
CA SER A 82 24.85 3.77 -3.98
C SER A 82 24.20 4.92 -4.75
N PHE A 83 23.03 5.35 -4.28
CA PHE A 83 22.36 6.53 -4.79
C PHE A 83 23.18 7.81 -4.53
N PRO A 84 23.00 8.89 -5.30
CA PRO A 84 23.43 10.21 -4.84
C PRO A 84 22.76 10.46 -3.50
N ALA A 85 23.56 10.69 -2.45
CA ALA A 85 23.02 10.91 -1.13
C ALA A 85 22.02 12.09 -1.20
N PRO A 86 20.77 11.94 -0.73
CA PRO A 86 19.93 13.07 -0.41
C PRO A 86 20.73 13.93 0.56
N ALA A 87 20.51 15.24 0.53
CA ALA A 87 21.28 16.15 1.37
C ALA A 87 21.22 15.66 2.83
N GLN A 88 22.32 15.05 3.31
CA GLN A 88 22.49 14.56 4.70
C GLN A 88 22.11 15.65 5.72
N ASP A 89 22.19 16.90 5.25
CA ASP A 89 21.74 18.14 5.85
C ASP A 89 20.29 18.10 6.36
N VAL A 90 19.33 17.51 5.64
CA VAL A 90 17.91 17.53 6.05
C VAL A 90 17.70 16.69 7.30
N VAL A 91 18.22 15.46 7.33
CA VAL A 91 18.06 14.56 8.49
C VAL A 91 18.78 15.13 9.70
N ALA A 92 20.03 15.59 9.53
CA ALA A 92 20.79 16.21 10.60
C ALA A 92 20.08 17.45 11.17
N THR A 93 19.51 18.29 10.31
CA THR A 93 18.71 19.46 10.72
C THR A 93 17.50 19.04 11.55
N TRP A 94 16.75 18.02 11.11
CA TRP A 94 15.53 17.60 11.83
C TRP A 94 15.83 16.94 13.17
N VAL A 95 16.96 16.21 13.27
CA VAL A 95 17.47 15.71 14.55
C VAL A 95 17.79 16.90 15.47
N ALA A 96 18.55 17.88 14.98
CA ALA A 96 18.96 19.05 15.76
C ALA A 96 17.77 19.93 16.20
N GLU A 97 16.72 20.01 15.37
CA GLU A 97 15.47 20.71 15.67
C GLU A 97 14.52 19.92 16.59
N GLY A 98 14.84 18.67 16.95
CA GLY A 98 13.99 17.81 17.77
C GLY A 98 12.67 17.41 17.09
N ARG A 99 12.68 17.33 15.75
CA ARG A 99 11.48 17.04 14.93
C ARG A 99 11.23 15.55 14.72
N LEU A 100 12.20 14.71 15.04
CA LEU A 100 12.09 13.26 14.96
C LEU A 100 11.78 12.68 16.33
N ASP A 101 10.97 11.63 16.33
CA ASP A 101 10.69 10.82 17.51
C ASP A 101 11.45 9.50 17.42
N PHE A 102 12.29 9.24 18.43
CA PHE A 102 13.15 8.07 18.48
C PHE A 102 12.60 6.92 19.33
N ARG A 103 11.29 6.87 19.58
CA ARG A 103 10.65 5.74 20.25
C ARG A 103 10.70 4.47 19.42
N GLY A 104 10.82 3.33 20.10
CA GLY A 104 10.67 2.01 19.52
C GLY A 104 11.89 1.11 19.70
N PRO A 105 11.90 -0.05 19.03
CA PRO A 105 12.90 -1.10 19.26
C PRO A 105 14.26 -0.83 18.60
N LEU A 106 14.32 0.11 17.65
CA LEU A 106 15.57 0.55 17.03
C LEU A 106 16.17 1.69 17.86
N ASP A 107 17.47 1.67 18.08
CA ASP A 107 18.18 2.82 18.66
C ASP A 107 18.17 4.04 17.71
N GLU A 108 18.46 5.21 18.25
CA GLU A 108 18.46 6.49 17.52
C GLU A 108 19.32 6.43 16.25
N GLU A 109 20.52 5.86 16.34
CA GLU A 109 21.44 5.74 15.20
C GLU A 109 20.80 4.94 14.06
N ARG A 110 20.17 3.79 14.36
CA ARG A 110 19.49 2.99 13.34
C ARG A 110 18.26 3.65 12.76
N GLN A 111 17.52 4.43 13.55
CA GLN A 111 16.37 5.18 13.03
C GLN A 111 16.82 6.31 12.09
N ILE A 112 17.92 6.98 12.41
CA ILE A 112 18.54 7.98 11.52
C ILE A 112 19.01 7.31 10.23
N LEU A 113 19.70 6.17 10.32
CA LEU A 113 20.14 5.41 9.14
C LEU A 113 18.96 4.94 8.29
N LEU A 114 17.86 4.51 8.92
CA LEU A 114 16.65 4.09 8.22
C LEU A 114 16.07 5.24 7.40
N TYR A 115 15.95 6.42 8.02
CA TYR A 115 15.44 7.58 7.32
C TYR A 115 16.35 8.00 6.17
N GLN A 116 17.67 8.06 6.40
CA GLN A 116 18.63 8.40 5.34
C GLN A 116 18.57 7.39 4.18
N ALA A 117 18.54 6.10 4.48
CA ALA A 117 18.46 5.03 3.49
C ALA A 117 17.15 5.11 2.69
N SER A 118 16.01 5.37 3.34
CA SER A 118 14.72 5.45 2.63
C SER A 118 14.70 6.57 1.59
N LEU A 119 15.28 7.74 1.92
CA LEU A 119 15.31 8.89 1.04
C LEU A 119 16.07 8.64 -0.26
N HIS A 120 16.95 7.63 -0.31
CA HIS A 120 17.63 7.22 -1.53
C HIS A 120 16.62 6.80 -2.60
N TYR A 121 15.52 6.17 -2.21
CA TYR A 121 14.55 5.57 -3.14
C TYR A 121 13.55 6.56 -3.77
N ILE A 122 13.56 7.83 -3.35
CA ILE A 122 12.66 8.85 -3.89
C ILE A 122 12.88 8.99 -5.40
N ALA A 123 11.77 8.89 -6.13
CA ALA A 123 11.70 8.92 -7.58
C ALA A 123 10.40 9.62 -8.01
N PRO A 124 10.42 10.96 -8.11
CA PRO A 124 9.22 11.78 -8.23
C PRO A 124 8.57 11.73 -9.62
N THR A 125 9.19 11.07 -10.60
CA THR A 125 8.62 10.89 -11.94
C THR A 125 8.39 9.40 -12.28
N PRO A 126 7.40 9.08 -13.14
CA PRO A 126 7.18 7.70 -13.60
C PRO A 126 8.40 7.04 -14.26
N ALA A 127 9.24 7.84 -14.92
CA ALA A 127 10.46 7.34 -15.55
C ALA A 127 11.53 7.00 -14.50
N GLU A 128 11.65 7.80 -13.44
CA GLU A 128 12.56 7.52 -12.32
C GLU A 128 12.09 6.34 -11.49
N SER A 129 10.79 6.25 -11.19
CA SER A 129 10.24 5.16 -10.37
C SER A 129 10.45 3.81 -11.06
N ARG A 130 10.33 3.77 -12.39
CA ARG A 130 10.68 2.58 -13.20
C ARG A 130 12.15 2.20 -13.05
N ARG A 131 13.08 3.17 -13.12
CA ARG A 131 14.51 2.90 -12.93
C ARG A 131 14.81 2.38 -11.53
N VAL A 132 14.14 2.91 -10.50
CA VAL A 132 14.26 2.38 -9.14
C VAL A 132 13.76 0.95 -9.07
N GLY A 133 12.59 0.66 -9.64
CA GLY A 133 12.02 -0.69 -9.71
C GLY A 133 12.95 -1.69 -10.41
N GLU A 134 13.47 -1.33 -11.58
CA GLU A 134 14.41 -2.17 -12.35
C GLU A 134 15.74 -2.40 -11.63
N ARG A 135 16.21 -1.46 -10.81
CA ARG A 135 17.41 -1.68 -9.99
C ARG A 135 17.14 -2.66 -8.85
N ILE A 136 15.96 -2.59 -8.22
CA ILE A 136 15.60 -3.48 -7.10
C ILE A 136 15.34 -4.91 -7.61
N ASN A 137 14.63 -5.03 -8.74
CA ASN A 137 14.10 -6.31 -9.22
C ASN A 137 14.84 -6.91 -10.44
N GLY A 138 15.76 -6.16 -11.05
CA GLY A 138 16.43 -6.53 -12.29
C GLY A 138 15.73 -5.99 -13.54
N SER A 139 16.46 -5.85 -14.64
CA SER A 139 15.92 -5.27 -15.89
C SER A 139 14.72 -6.05 -16.42
N GLY A 140 13.65 -5.34 -16.80
CA GLY A 140 12.39 -5.92 -17.26
C GLY A 140 11.42 -6.33 -16.14
N TYR A 141 11.87 -6.29 -14.88
CA TYR A 141 11.08 -6.53 -13.67
C TYR A 141 11.11 -5.25 -12.83
N GLY A 142 10.00 -4.81 -12.25
CA GLY A 142 9.95 -3.54 -11.50
C GLY A 142 9.03 -2.48 -12.08
N SER A 143 7.89 -2.92 -12.64
CA SER A 143 6.81 -1.99 -12.94
C SER A 143 6.41 -1.26 -11.65
N PRO A 144 6.43 0.09 -11.60
CA PRO A 144 6.30 0.83 -10.34
C PRO A 144 4.97 0.68 -9.61
N ASP A 145 3.95 0.10 -10.25
CA ASP A 145 2.67 -0.27 -9.66
C ASP A 145 2.75 -1.51 -8.76
N LEU A 146 3.83 -2.31 -8.85
CA LEU A 146 3.94 -3.58 -8.14
C LEU A 146 5.22 -3.73 -7.30
N ILE A 147 5.95 -2.63 -7.07
CA ILE A 147 7.24 -2.65 -6.35
C ILE A 147 7.12 -2.43 -4.84
N CYS A 148 5.92 -2.28 -4.28
CA CYS A 148 5.73 -1.91 -2.87
C CYS A 148 6.44 -2.86 -1.89
N GLY A 149 6.28 -4.17 -2.09
CA GLY A 149 6.97 -5.21 -1.31
C GLY A 149 8.49 -5.19 -1.49
N PRO A 150 9.00 -5.29 -2.72
CA PRO A 150 10.44 -5.19 -2.99
C PRO A 150 11.09 -3.90 -2.45
N LEU A 151 10.42 -2.76 -2.59
CA LEU A 151 10.88 -1.46 -2.10
C LEU A 151 10.97 -1.44 -0.57
N ALA A 152 9.91 -1.88 0.11
CA ALA A 152 9.90 -1.96 1.57
C ALA A 152 11.02 -2.86 2.10
N LEU A 153 11.24 -4.03 1.47
CA LEU A 153 12.34 -4.91 1.85
C LEU A 153 13.71 -4.27 1.61
N ALA A 154 13.92 -3.64 0.45
CA ALA A 154 15.20 -3.03 0.10
C ALA A 154 15.62 -1.93 1.09
N ILE A 155 14.66 -1.10 1.54
CA ILE A 155 14.91 -0.08 2.56
C ILE A 155 15.39 -0.71 3.87
N LEU A 156 14.77 -1.81 4.31
CA LEU A 156 15.19 -2.53 5.52
C LEU A 156 16.54 -3.26 5.36
N GLN A 157 16.85 -3.72 4.14
CA GLN A 157 18.15 -4.32 3.82
C GLN A 157 19.27 -3.28 3.93
N ASP A 158 19.04 -2.05 3.46
CA ASP A 158 20.05 -0.96 3.47
C ASP A 158 20.58 -0.59 4.86
N ILE A 159 19.81 -0.86 5.91
CA ILE A 159 20.26 -0.68 7.30
C ILE A 159 20.63 -1.99 8.00
N GLY A 160 20.61 -3.11 7.27
CA GLY A 160 20.90 -4.45 7.81
C GLY A 160 19.88 -4.94 8.83
N LEU A 161 18.63 -4.42 8.81
CA LEU A 161 17.57 -4.90 9.68
C LEU A 161 17.06 -6.28 9.24
N VAL A 162 17.09 -6.53 7.92
CA VAL A 162 16.84 -7.83 7.30
C VAL A 162 18.03 -8.23 6.42
N THR A 163 18.21 -9.52 6.17
CA THR A 163 19.38 -10.03 5.43
C THR A 163 19.32 -9.72 3.93
N TYR A 164 20.47 -9.39 3.34
CA TYR A 164 20.66 -9.24 1.89
C TYR A 164 20.60 -10.57 1.12
N GLU A 165 20.52 -11.71 1.80
CA GLU A 165 20.30 -13.01 1.15
C GLU A 165 18.87 -13.16 0.61
N LEU A 166 17.93 -12.34 1.10
CA LEU A 166 16.57 -12.27 0.56
C LEU A 166 16.59 -11.49 -0.75
N ILE A 167 15.83 -11.99 -1.73
CA ILE A 167 15.68 -11.32 -3.02
C ILE A 167 14.46 -10.41 -2.91
N PRO A 168 14.61 -9.07 -3.04
CA PRO A 168 13.47 -8.15 -2.98
C PRO A 168 12.32 -8.52 -3.92
N HIS A 169 12.64 -9.00 -5.12
CA HIS A 169 11.64 -9.47 -6.09
C HIS A 169 10.71 -10.57 -5.55
N ASP A 170 11.15 -11.38 -4.57
CA ASP A 170 10.29 -12.42 -3.98
C ASP A 170 9.13 -11.83 -3.14
N PHE A 171 9.22 -10.55 -2.77
CA PHE A 171 8.14 -9.82 -2.10
C PHE A 171 7.12 -9.24 -3.09
N TRP A 172 7.31 -9.47 -4.39
CA TRP A 172 6.33 -9.10 -5.40
C TRP A 172 5.08 -9.98 -5.28
N LEU A 173 3.90 -9.36 -5.19
CA LEU A 173 2.61 -10.05 -4.98
C LEU A 173 2.62 -10.99 -3.77
N LEU A 174 3.42 -10.66 -2.75
CA LEU A 174 3.47 -11.40 -1.49
C LEU A 174 2.05 -11.57 -0.94
N ASN A 175 1.70 -12.79 -0.55
CA ASN A 175 0.48 -13.07 0.19
C ASN A 175 0.84 -13.73 1.53
N PRO A 176 0.62 -13.06 2.67
CA PRO A 176 1.00 -13.59 3.99
C PRO A 176 0.14 -14.79 4.43
N PHE A 177 -0.90 -15.14 3.68
CA PHE A 177 -1.85 -16.20 4.03
C PHE A 177 -1.63 -17.51 3.29
N ASP A 178 -0.78 -17.52 2.26
CA ASP A 178 -0.36 -18.77 1.63
C ASP A 178 0.94 -19.31 2.23
N ALA A 179 1.24 -20.57 1.95
CA ALA A 179 2.40 -21.25 2.51
C ALA A 179 3.74 -20.63 2.05
N THR A 180 3.80 -20.14 0.82
CA THR A 180 5.01 -19.58 0.23
C THR A 180 5.34 -18.23 0.87
N GLY A 181 4.36 -17.32 0.94
CA GLY A 181 4.51 -16.01 1.56
C GLY A 181 4.73 -16.12 3.06
N THR A 182 4.06 -17.04 3.74
CA THR A 182 4.31 -17.32 5.18
C THR A 182 5.77 -17.73 5.42
N GLU A 183 6.32 -18.64 4.61
CA GLU A 183 7.71 -19.07 4.77
C GLU A 183 8.70 -17.95 4.44
N LEU A 184 8.43 -17.16 3.40
CA LEU A 184 9.25 -16.01 3.04
C LEU A 184 9.28 -14.97 4.18
N LEU A 185 8.11 -14.63 4.75
CA LEU A 185 8.00 -13.71 5.89
C LEU A 185 8.67 -14.26 7.14
N ARG A 186 8.61 -15.57 7.40
CA ARG A 186 9.31 -16.19 8.53
C ARG A 186 10.83 -16.11 8.40
N ARG A 187 11.36 -16.17 7.17
CA ARG A 187 12.79 -15.98 6.89
C ARG A 187 13.20 -14.52 7.02
N ALA A 188 12.36 -13.60 6.55
CA ALA A 188 12.63 -12.16 6.60
C ALA A 188 12.50 -11.56 8.00
N PHE A 189 11.47 -11.99 8.74
CA PHE A 189 11.15 -11.50 10.07
C PHE A 189 11.06 -12.67 11.06
N PRO A 190 12.20 -13.30 11.43
CA PRO A 190 12.19 -14.45 12.32
C PRO A 190 11.56 -14.10 13.68
N PRO A 191 10.66 -14.94 14.24
CA PRO A 191 10.01 -14.66 15.52
C PRO A 191 10.95 -14.47 16.71
N ALA A 192 12.21 -14.89 16.59
CA ALA A 192 13.25 -14.63 17.59
C ALA A 192 13.62 -13.14 17.68
N PHE A 193 13.53 -12.41 16.57
CA PHE A 193 13.95 -11.01 16.46
C PHE A 193 12.81 -10.05 16.17
N PHE A 194 11.66 -10.56 15.70
CA PHE A 194 10.50 -9.76 15.35
C PHE A 194 9.25 -10.27 16.06
N GLU A 195 8.33 -9.36 16.32
CA GLU A 195 6.94 -9.66 16.68
C GLU A 195 6.02 -9.34 15.51
N GLN A 196 5.01 -10.19 15.31
CA GLN A 196 3.95 -9.95 14.36
C GLN A 196 2.75 -9.38 15.10
N VAL A 197 2.23 -8.26 14.63
CA VAL A 197 1.01 -7.64 15.14
C VAL A 197 -0.04 -7.64 14.03
N ILE A 198 -1.28 -7.99 14.38
CA ILE A 198 -2.41 -8.03 13.46
C ILE A 198 -3.42 -7.00 13.94
N ILE A 199 -3.75 -6.05 13.07
CA ILE A 199 -4.80 -5.05 13.32
C ILE A 199 -5.91 -5.31 12.30
N PRO A 200 -7.07 -5.84 12.72
CA PRO A 200 -8.19 -6.14 11.81
C PRO A 200 -9.02 -4.89 11.46
N THR A 201 -8.79 -3.79 12.16
CA THR A 201 -9.47 -2.52 11.94
C THR A 201 -9.02 -1.89 10.62
N ARG A 202 -9.96 -1.34 9.85
CA ARG A 202 -9.66 -0.56 8.64
C ARG A 202 -8.65 0.54 8.96
N ILE A 203 -7.72 0.79 8.05
CA ILE A 203 -6.56 1.66 8.31
C ILE A 203 -6.94 3.13 8.61
N ASP A 204 -8.07 3.59 8.09
CA ASP A 204 -8.65 4.92 8.35
C ASP A 204 -9.39 5.03 9.70
N GLN A 205 -9.55 3.92 10.41
CA GLN A 205 -10.30 3.81 11.65
C GLN A 205 -9.44 3.35 12.84
N VAL A 206 -8.16 3.08 12.62
CA VAL A 206 -7.23 2.71 13.69
C VAL A 206 -6.99 3.92 14.58
N ASN A 207 -7.03 3.71 15.90
CA ASN A 207 -6.58 4.71 16.85
C ASN A 207 -5.04 4.68 16.91
N TRP A 208 -4.42 5.55 16.11
CA TRP A 208 -2.96 5.62 16.01
C TRP A 208 -2.26 6.20 17.25
N GLN A 209 -3.00 6.81 18.18
CA GLN A 209 -2.44 7.19 19.49
C GLN A 209 -2.22 5.97 20.39
N GLU A 210 -3.13 4.99 20.33
CA GLU A 210 -3.07 3.76 21.13
C GLU A 210 -2.20 2.68 20.48
N THR A 211 -2.12 2.68 19.15
CA THR A 211 -1.40 1.69 18.35
C THR A 211 -0.47 2.37 17.34
N PRO A 212 0.51 3.19 17.79
CA PRO A 212 1.36 3.92 16.88
C PRO A 212 2.24 2.96 16.07
N LEU A 213 2.42 3.30 14.79
CA LEU A 213 3.50 2.75 13.99
C LEU A 213 4.85 3.30 14.49
N LEU A 214 5.90 2.51 14.37
CA LEU A 214 7.25 2.85 14.81
C LEU A 214 8.25 2.71 13.66
N PRO A 215 9.36 3.48 13.67
CA PRO A 215 10.38 3.35 12.66
C PRO A 215 10.92 1.92 12.56
N GLY A 216 10.97 1.39 11.35
CA GLY A 216 11.41 0.02 11.05
C GLY A 216 10.28 -1.02 11.01
N ASP A 217 9.04 -0.65 11.31
CA ASP A 217 7.90 -1.53 11.08
C ASP A 217 7.78 -1.84 9.58
N PHE A 218 7.78 -3.13 9.23
CA PHE A 218 7.32 -3.60 7.92
C PHE A 218 5.82 -3.81 8.00
N VAL A 219 5.05 -3.14 7.16
CA VAL A 219 3.58 -3.14 7.19
C VAL A 219 3.03 -3.75 5.91
N TYR A 220 2.09 -4.68 6.05
CA TYR A 220 1.26 -5.25 4.99
C TYR A 220 -0.19 -4.79 5.16
N LEU A 221 -0.68 -3.96 4.25
CA LEU A 221 -2.06 -3.50 4.19
C LEU A 221 -2.90 -4.47 3.37
N ARG A 222 -4.01 -4.92 3.95
CA ARG A 222 -4.97 -5.81 3.28
C ARG A 222 -6.00 -4.99 2.53
N ALA A 223 -6.12 -5.25 1.23
CA ALA A 223 -7.07 -4.62 0.34
C ALA A 223 -8.48 -4.68 0.91
N GLY A 224 -8.90 -5.88 1.36
CA GLY A 224 -10.25 -6.11 1.88
C GLY A 224 -11.35 -5.93 0.86
N VAL A 225 -12.60 -6.10 1.31
CA VAL A 225 -13.77 -5.89 0.45
C VAL A 225 -13.89 -4.41 0.10
N GLY A 226 -13.74 -4.07 -1.19
CA GLY A 226 -13.76 -2.69 -1.70
C GLY A 226 -12.38 -2.10 -2.00
N GLY A 227 -11.30 -2.79 -1.60
CA GLY A 227 -9.96 -2.54 -2.10
C GLY A 227 -9.71 -3.23 -3.44
N ASN A 228 -8.68 -2.78 -4.17
CA ASN A 228 -8.25 -3.40 -5.43
C ASN A 228 -6.78 -3.85 -5.43
N PHE A 229 -6.02 -3.58 -4.36
CA PHE A 229 -4.65 -4.08 -4.21
C PHE A 229 -4.22 -4.17 -2.74
N ASP A 230 -3.37 -5.15 -2.43
CA ASP A 230 -2.62 -5.18 -1.17
C ASP A 230 -1.38 -4.28 -1.30
N HIS A 231 -0.94 -3.69 -0.19
CA HIS A 231 0.19 -2.76 -0.22
C HIS A 231 1.19 -3.03 0.90
N MET A 232 2.46 -2.85 0.61
CA MET A 232 3.55 -3.06 1.58
C MET A 232 4.39 -1.81 1.70
N LEU A 233 4.80 -1.49 2.92
CA LEU A 233 5.65 -0.33 3.20
C LEU A 233 6.54 -0.56 4.41
N THR A 234 7.57 0.26 4.53
CA THR A 234 8.37 0.39 5.75
C THR A 234 8.18 1.79 6.31
N VAL A 235 7.94 1.87 7.61
CA VAL A 235 7.86 3.16 8.31
C VAL A 235 9.27 3.69 8.47
N ASN A 236 9.64 4.73 7.72
CA ASN A 236 11.01 5.23 7.71
C ASN A 236 11.31 6.23 8.83
N ARG A 237 10.29 6.93 9.34
CA ARG A 237 10.39 7.82 10.49
C ARG A 237 9.02 8.10 11.13
N VAL A 238 9.07 8.58 12.36
CA VAL A 238 7.96 9.21 13.07
C VAL A 238 8.42 10.60 13.48
N ASP A 239 7.57 11.61 13.37
CA ASP A 239 7.90 12.95 13.83
C ASP A 239 7.57 13.15 15.32
N SER A 240 7.99 14.28 15.88
CA SER A 240 7.74 14.63 17.29
C SER A 240 6.25 14.74 17.66
N GLY A 241 5.37 14.86 16.66
CA GLY A 241 3.90 14.83 16.84
C GLY A 241 3.31 13.42 16.85
N GLY A 242 4.11 12.39 16.55
CA GLY A 242 3.63 11.01 16.44
C GLY A 242 3.08 10.64 15.06
N SER A 243 3.22 11.51 14.07
CA SER A 243 2.84 11.24 12.69
C SER A 243 3.86 10.32 12.03
N ALA A 244 3.39 9.25 11.39
CA ALA A 244 4.24 8.25 10.75
C ALA A 244 4.39 8.52 9.26
N TYR A 245 5.57 8.22 8.72
CA TYR A 245 5.91 8.45 7.31
C TYR A 245 6.52 7.19 6.68
N ALA A 246 6.31 7.03 5.38
CA ALA A 246 6.93 5.99 4.56
C ALA A 246 7.44 6.58 3.24
N VAL A 247 8.60 6.11 2.77
CA VAL A 247 8.95 6.19 1.35
C VAL A 247 8.30 5.00 0.64
N THR A 248 7.34 5.27 -0.23
CA THR A 248 6.53 4.22 -0.88
C THR A 248 6.16 4.61 -2.30
N ASN A 249 5.85 3.61 -3.13
CA ASN A 249 5.23 3.84 -4.42
C ASN A 249 3.71 4.08 -4.27
N TYR A 250 3.15 4.95 -5.10
CA TYR A 250 1.70 5.14 -5.22
C TYR A 250 1.33 5.73 -6.60
N GLY A 251 0.07 5.51 -7.00
CA GLY A 251 -0.47 5.98 -8.26
C GLY A 251 -0.80 7.48 -8.24
N THR A 252 -0.46 8.19 -9.31
CA THR A 252 -0.88 9.57 -9.58
C THR A 252 -1.60 9.62 -10.93
N PRO A 253 -2.28 10.73 -11.28
CA PRO A 253 -2.85 10.90 -12.62
C PRO A 253 -1.83 10.77 -13.76
N ASN A 254 -0.54 10.97 -13.48
CA ASN A 254 0.54 10.92 -14.46
C ASN A 254 1.29 9.57 -14.48
N GLY A 255 0.90 8.62 -13.61
CA GLY A 255 1.58 7.34 -13.41
C GLY A 255 2.10 7.18 -11.98
N PHE A 256 2.83 6.10 -11.74
CA PHE A 256 3.32 5.75 -10.41
C PHE A 256 4.64 6.46 -10.10
N VAL A 257 4.75 7.01 -8.90
CA VAL A 257 5.96 7.66 -8.37
C VAL A 257 6.40 6.96 -7.09
N ILE A 258 7.61 7.26 -6.60
CA ILE A 258 8.06 6.89 -5.26
C ILE A 258 8.38 8.18 -4.52
N ASP A 259 7.74 8.41 -3.38
CA ASP A 259 7.96 9.62 -2.59
C ASP A 259 7.83 9.31 -1.09
N GLU A 260 8.31 10.23 -0.25
CA GLU A 260 7.99 10.22 1.17
C GLU A 260 6.57 10.77 1.38
N VAL A 261 5.71 10.00 2.03
CA VAL A 261 4.33 10.36 2.30
C VAL A 261 4.03 10.29 3.79
N LEU A 262 3.19 11.21 4.27
CA LEU A 262 2.52 11.09 5.56
C LEU A 262 1.57 9.89 5.49
N LEU A 263 1.73 8.91 6.38
CA LEU A 263 0.80 7.78 6.48
C LEU A 263 -0.48 8.20 7.19
N TYR A 264 -0.34 8.81 8.36
CA TYR A 264 -1.42 9.34 9.18
C TYR A 264 -0.88 10.45 10.10
N ASP A 265 -1.78 11.32 10.56
CA ASP A 265 -1.59 12.19 11.73
C ASP A 265 -2.48 11.68 12.88
N PRO A 266 -1.94 11.36 14.07
CA PRO A 266 -2.73 10.80 15.17
C PRO A 266 -3.76 11.79 15.76
N PHE A 267 -3.65 13.08 15.46
CA PHE A 267 -4.55 14.14 15.90
C PHE A 267 -5.45 14.68 14.77
N ASP A 268 -5.19 14.33 13.52
CA ASP A 268 -6.02 14.65 12.35
C ASP A 268 -6.22 13.41 11.45
N PRO A 269 -7.20 12.53 11.77
CA PRO A 269 -7.42 11.28 11.03
C PRO A 269 -7.89 11.49 9.59
N GLY A 270 -8.23 12.73 9.19
CA GLY A 270 -8.57 13.09 7.81
C GLY A 270 -7.35 13.33 6.91
N GLN A 271 -6.14 13.12 7.41
CA GLN A 271 -4.89 13.38 6.71
C GLN A 271 -4.08 12.11 6.44
N GLY A 272 -3.19 12.20 5.45
CA GLY A 272 -2.24 11.15 5.11
C GLY A 272 -2.78 10.07 4.17
N MET A 273 -1.88 9.21 3.73
CA MET A 273 -2.16 8.20 2.70
C MET A 273 -3.11 7.12 3.16
N PHE A 274 -3.18 6.81 4.46
CA PHE A 274 -4.15 5.84 4.98
C PHE A 274 -5.59 6.35 4.84
N TYR A 275 -5.81 7.65 5.03
CA TYR A 275 -7.09 8.27 4.72
C TYR A 275 -7.34 8.26 3.20
N VAL A 276 -6.39 8.75 2.39
CA VAL A 276 -6.54 8.86 0.93
C VAL A 276 -6.84 7.51 0.26
N TRP A 277 -6.15 6.43 0.63
CA TRP A 277 -6.34 5.09 0.03
C TRP A 277 -7.67 4.41 0.40
N THR A 278 -8.37 4.93 1.39
CA THR A 278 -9.70 4.41 1.79
C THR A 278 -10.85 5.28 1.29
N GLU A 279 -10.55 6.43 0.68
CA GLU A 279 -11.54 7.30 0.05
C GLU A 279 -11.99 6.80 -1.33
N ARG A 280 -13.31 6.69 -1.51
CA ARG A 280 -13.92 6.19 -2.77
C ARG A 280 -13.50 6.97 -4.03
N PRO A 281 -13.42 8.32 -4.05
CA PRO A 281 -13.03 9.07 -5.24
C PRO A 281 -11.62 8.71 -5.75
N ASN A 282 -10.73 8.25 -4.88
CA ASN A 282 -9.34 7.97 -5.18
C ASN A 282 -9.08 6.50 -5.53
N ALA A 283 -10.11 5.63 -5.49
CA ALA A 283 -9.96 4.19 -5.73
C ALA A 283 -9.42 3.85 -7.13
N LEU A 284 -9.59 4.74 -8.11
CA LEU A 284 -9.00 4.60 -9.45
C LEU A 284 -7.46 4.66 -9.46
N LEU A 285 -6.85 5.32 -8.47
CA LEU A 285 -5.40 5.40 -8.30
C LEU A 285 -4.84 4.29 -7.40
N GLY A 286 -5.74 3.45 -6.85
CA GLY A 286 -5.46 2.39 -5.90
C GLY A 286 -6.22 2.59 -4.59
N SER A 287 -6.96 1.57 -4.16
CA SER A 287 -7.59 1.49 -2.83
C SER A 287 -7.15 0.25 -2.05
N THR A 288 -6.77 0.44 -0.77
CA THR A 288 -6.29 -0.63 0.11
C THR A 288 -6.62 -0.38 1.59
N GLY A 289 -6.36 -1.36 2.45
CA GLY A 289 -6.51 -1.25 3.90
C GLY A 289 -7.93 -1.42 4.45
N PHE A 290 -8.88 -1.91 3.64
CA PHE A 290 -10.28 -2.10 4.06
C PHE A 290 -10.45 -3.28 5.01
N ASP A 291 -9.47 -4.18 5.08
CA ASP A 291 -9.48 -5.30 6.02
C ASP A 291 -8.37 -5.17 7.08
N GLY A 292 -7.77 -3.99 7.21
CA GLY A 292 -6.71 -3.70 8.18
C GLY A 292 -5.31 -4.10 7.72
N LEU A 293 -4.43 -4.42 8.66
CA LEU A 293 -3.01 -4.65 8.39
C LEU A 293 -2.38 -5.78 9.22
N LEU A 294 -1.22 -6.24 8.76
CA LEU A 294 -0.24 -6.97 9.54
C LEU A 294 1.02 -6.11 9.61
N LEU A 295 1.74 -6.14 10.72
CA LEU A 295 3.08 -5.56 10.78
C LEU A 295 4.06 -6.49 11.48
N TRP A 296 5.33 -6.35 11.09
CA TRP A 296 6.46 -7.02 11.73
C TRP A 296 7.36 -5.96 12.33
N ARG A 297 7.48 -6.00 13.64
CA ARG A 297 8.22 -5.04 14.45
C ARG A 297 9.43 -5.70 15.06
N ALA A 298 10.60 -5.06 14.99
CA ALA A 298 11.78 -5.56 15.68
C ALA A 298 11.52 -5.63 17.19
N LYS A 299 12.10 -6.62 17.86
CA LYS A 299 12.08 -6.69 19.33
C LYS A 299 13.26 -5.88 19.87
N GLU A 300 13.05 -5.26 21.04
CA GLU A 300 14.16 -4.67 21.79
C GLU A 300 15.25 -5.73 22.01
N ARG A 301 16.49 -5.37 21.69
CA ARG A 301 17.64 -6.21 22.02
C ARG A 301 17.83 -6.18 23.52
N ARG A 302 17.47 -7.27 24.19
CA ARG A 302 17.79 -7.50 25.61
C ARG A 302 19.27 -7.81 25.80
#